data_AF-A0A5J4P828-F1
#
_entry.id   AF-A0A5J4P828-F1
#
_cell.length_a   1.000
_cell.length_b   1.000
_cell.length_c   1.000
_cell.angle_alpha   90.00
_cell.angle_beta   90.00
_cell.angle_gamma   90.00
#
_symmetry.space_group_name_H-M   'P 1'
#
loop_
_entity.id
_entity.type
_entity.pdbx_description
1 polymer ?
#
loop_
_entity_poly.entity_id
_entity_poly.type
_entity_poly.pdbx_seq_one_letter_code
_entity_poly.pdbx_strand_id
1 'polypeptide(L)'
;FAAEKPSCEVILCTPFIHLASVVSVVKGIGVGAQNCADKTEGAYTGEVSAQMVASTDANYVILGHSERRAYYGETIAILKEKVQLALAAGLTPIFCIGEVLEEREANKQNEIVREQLSGSLFGLSAADFSKIIIAYEPVWAIGTGKTATSAQAQEIHAYIRSVIVDKYGKEIADNTSILYGGSCKPSNAKE
;
A
#
# COMPACT_ATOMS: atom_id res chain seq x y z
N PHE A 1 5.62 -28.95 5.25
CA PHE A 1 4.93 -28.85 3.96
C PHE A 1 5.78 -28.02 3.04
N ALA A 2 6.42 -28.63 2.02
CA ALA A 2 7.02 -27.84 0.95
C ALA A 2 5.85 -27.39 0.07
N ALA A 3 5.27 -26.23 0.37
CA ALA A 3 4.32 -25.61 -0.53
C ALA A 3 5.04 -25.36 -1.87
N GLU A 4 4.40 -25.69 -2.99
CA GLU A 4 4.91 -25.27 -4.30
C GLU A 4 5.19 -23.77 -4.25
N LYS A 5 6.38 -23.36 -4.70
CA LYS A 5 6.74 -21.95 -4.75
C LYS A 5 5.75 -21.26 -5.70
N PRO A 6 4.98 -20.25 -5.25
CA PRO A 6 4.06 -19.55 -6.13
C PRO A 6 4.80 -18.94 -7.32
N SER A 7 4.14 -18.89 -8.48
CA SER A 7 4.68 -18.21 -9.67
C SER A 7 4.67 -16.69 -9.56
N CYS A 8 4.11 -16.16 -8.47
CA CYS A 8 4.03 -14.75 -8.14
C CYS A 8 4.60 -14.50 -6.74
N GLU A 9 4.85 -13.23 -6.44
CA GLU A 9 5.13 -12.80 -5.08
C GLU A 9 3.85 -12.86 -4.25
N VAL A 10 3.94 -13.42 -3.04
CA VAL A 10 2.84 -13.52 -2.09
C VAL A 10 3.28 -12.82 -0.81
N ILE A 11 2.42 -11.95 -0.28
CA ILE A 11 2.68 -11.18 0.94
C ILE A 11 1.52 -11.39 1.90
N LEU A 12 1.82 -11.75 3.14
CA LEU A 12 0.84 -11.89 4.23
C LEU A 12 1.02 -10.74 5.23
N CYS A 13 0.05 -9.82 5.27
CA CYS A 13 0.04 -8.72 6.23
C CYS A 13 -0.82 -9.03 7.44
N THR A 14 -0.23 -9.07 8.64
CA THR A 14 -0.89 -9.53 9.86
C THR A 14 -1.08 -8.42 10.89
N PRO A 15 -2.04 -8.57 11.84
CA PRO A 15 -2.07 -7.75 13.05
C PRO A 15 -0.74 -7.85 13.81
N PHE A 16 -0.34 -6.77 14.50
CA PHE A 16 0.93 -6.73 15.25
C PHE A 16 1.09 -7.88 16.25
N ILE A 17 0.00 -8.26 16.93
CA ILE A 17 -0.03 -9.33 17.93
C ILE A 17 0.35 -10.72 17.38
N HIS A 18 0.38 -10.88 16.06
CA HIS A 18 0.74 -12.13 15.39
C HIS A 18 1.99 -12.02 14.53
N LEU A 19 2.52 -10.80 14.32
CA LEU A 19 3.57 -10.54 13.34
C LEU A 19 4.81 -11.41 13.57
N ALA A 20 5.44 -11.30 14.75
CA ALA A 20 6.64 -12.08 15.08
C ALA A 20 6.42 -13.60 14.99
N SER A 21 5.27 -14.08 15.48
CA SER A 21 4.91 -15.50 15.41
C SER A 21 4.77 -15.99 13.97
N VAL A 22 4.10 -15.20 13.11
CA VAL A 22 3.88 -15.56 11.70
C VAL A 22 5.18 -15.50 10.91
N VAL A 23 6.00 -14.46 11.07
CA VAL A 23 7.31 -14.35 10.40
C VAL A 23 8.19 -15.57 10.71
N SER A 24 8.16 -16.07 11.95
CA SER A 24 8.99 -17.20 12.35
C SER A 24 8.66 -18.52 11.63
N VAL A 25 7.38 -18.76 11.33
CA VAL A 25 6.88 -20.04 10.79
C VAL A 25 6.68 -20.03 9.27
N VAL A 26 6.41 -18.86 8.69
CA VAL A 26 6.15 -18.72 7.26
C VAL A 26 7.48 -18.73 6.50
N LYS A 27 7.55 -19.51 5.42
CA LYS A 27 8.71 -19.60 4.53
C LYS A 27 8.26 -19.48 3.08
N GLY A 28 9.08 -18.80 2.26
CA GLY A 28 8.85 -18.68 0.82
C GLY A 28 7.80 -17.65 0.38
N ILE A 29 7.19 -16.92 1.32
CA ILE A 29 6.32 -15.76 1.05
C ILE A 29 6.75 -14.59 1.93
N GLY A 30 6.47 -13.36 1.50
CA GLY A 30 6.72 -12.14 2.27
C GLY A 30 5.75 -11.99 3.44
N VAL A 31 6.19 -11.31 4.49
CA VAL A 31 5.35 -10.99 5.66
C VAL A 31 5.44 -9.50 5.97
N GLY A 32 4.32 -8.89 6.33
CA GLY A 32 4.26 -7.47 6.64
C GLY A 32 3.33 -7.10 7.78
N ALA A 33 3.48 -5.87 8.26
CA ALA A 33 2.54 -5.26 9.19
C ALA A 33 1.40 -4.54 8.46
N GLN A 34 0.30 -4.31 9.16
CA GLN A 34 -0.86 -3.56 8.64
C GLN A 34 -0.75 -2.03 8.85
N ASN A 35 0.26 -1.57 9.59
CA ASN A 35 0.57 -0.16 9.84
C ASN A 35 1.98 -0.03 10.45
N CYS A 36 2.53 1.19 10.52
CA CYS A 36 3.55 1.58 11.49
C CYS A 36 3.37 3.06 11.89
N ALA A 37 4.05 3.51 12.93
CA ALA A 37 3.98 4.88 13.43
C ALA A 37 4.68 5.88 12.49
N ASP A 38 4.29 7.16 12.57
CA ASP A 38 4.98 8.32 11.99
C ASP A 38 6.06 8.87 12.94
N LYS A 39 6.56 8.02 13.83
CA LYS A 39 7.51 8.32 14.90
C LYS A 39 8.48 7.15 15.06
N THR A 40 9.76 7.45 15.28
CA THR A 40 10.79 6.45 15.55
C THR A 40 10.69 5.90 16.97
N GLU A 41 10.44 6.77 17.94
CA GLU A 41 10.32 6.48 19.38
C GLU A 41 9.61 7.62 20.11
N GLY A 42 9.20 7.39 21.36
CA GLY A 42 8.68 8.44 22.25
C GLY A 42 7.36 8.08 22.93
N ALA A 43 6.69 9.11 23.45
CA ALA A 43 5.44 8.99 24.21
C ALA A 43 4.21 8.79 23.29
N TYR A 44 4.18 7.66 22.58
CA TYR A 44 3.13 7.29 21.62
C TYR A 44 2.52 5.94 22.02
N THR A 45 1.93 5.88 23.21
CA THR A 45 1.36 4.66 23.78
C THR A 45 0.39 3.99 22.82
N GLY A 46 0.68 2.74 22.45
CA GLY A 46 -0.15 1.94 21.53
C GLY A 46 0.35 1.90 20.09
N GLU A 47 1.25 2.80 19.69
CA GLU A 47 1.85 2.79 18.36
C GLU A 47 3.06 1.83 18.28
N VAL A 48 3.34 1.35 17.07
CA VAL A 48 4.48 0.47 16.75
C VAL A 48 5.33 1.15 15.70
N SER A 49 6.61 1.43 16.00
CA SER A 49 7.51 2.10 15.06
C SER A 49 7.91 1.19 13.90
N ALA A 50 8.37 1.80 12.80
CA ALA A 50 8.88 1.05 11.64
C ALA A 50 10.06 0.13 12.04
N GLN A 51 10.93 0.58 12.95
CA GLN A 51 12.04 -0.21 13.47
C GLN A 51 11.56 -1.43 14.27
N MET A 52 10.48 -1.30 15.04
CA MET A 52 9.87 -2.42 15.75
C MET A 52 9.23 -3.44 14.79
N VAL A 53 8.66 -2.98 13.68
CA VAL A 53 8.17 -3.91 12.63
C VAL A 53 9.34 -4.65 12.00
N ALA A 54 10.39 -3.93 11.58
CA ALA A 54 11.57 -4.52 10.94
C ALA A 54 12.31 -5.51 11.85
N SER A 55 12.34 -5.29 13.17
CA SER A 55 13.00 -6.20 14.11
C SER A 55 12.31 -7.57 14.26
N THR A 56 11.12 -7.75 13.68
CA THR A 56 10.45 -9.05 13.58
C THR A 56 10.87 -9.86 12.35
N ASP A 57 11.79 -9.35 11.53
CA ASP A 57 12.16 -9.84 10.19
C ASP A 57 11.07 -9.70 9.12
N ALA A 58 10.02 -8.92 9.40
CA ALA A 58 9.03 -8.52 8.40
C ALA A 58 9.66 -7.63 7.32
N ASN A 59 9.17 -7.75 6.08
CA ASN A 59 9.73 -7.03 4.93
C ASN A 59 8.80 -5.93 4.39
N TYR A 60 7.52 -5.98 4.74
CA TYR A 60 6.50 -5.08 4.18
C TYR A 60 5.70 -4.35 5.27
N VAL A 61 5.09 -3.24 4.89
CA VAL A 61 4.10 -2.55 5.74
C VAL A 61 3.03 -1.89 4.88
N ILE A 62 1.76 -2.13 5.19
CA ILE A 62 0.64 -1.40 4.57
C ILE A 62 0.58 0.00 5.18
N LEU A 63 0.51 1.03 4.34
CA LEU A 63 0.39 2.43 4.76
C LEU A 63 -0.70 3.14 3.96
N GLY A 64 -1.48 3.98 4.64
CA GLY A 64 -2.51 4.78 3.99
C GLY A 64 -3.76 4.01 3.59
N HIS A 65 -4.01 2.84 4.18
CA HIS A 65 -5.25 2.10 3.97
C HIS A 65 -6.45 3.01 4.28
N SER A 66 -7.48 2.92 3.46
CA SER A 66 -8.71 3.73 3.52
C SER A 66 -9.33 3.79 4.91
N GLU A 67 -9.38 2.67 5.64
CA GLU A 67 -9.87 2.62 7.03
C GLU A 67 -9.04 3.50 7.98
N ARG A 68 -7.72 3.58 7.77
CA ARG A 68 -6.83 4.42 8.58
C ARG A 68 -7.00 5.90 8.25
N ARG A 69 -7.22 6.23 6.98
CA ARG A 69 -7.57 7.60 6.56
C ARG A 69 -8.92 8.03 7.16
N ALA A 70 -9.93 7.18 7.04
CA ALA A 70 -11.31 7.49 7.44
C ALA A 70 -11.52 7.50 8.95
N TYR A 71 -11.02 6.49 9.67
CA TYR A 71 -11.33 6.30 11.10
C TYR A 71 -10.25 6.82 12.03
N TYR A 72 -9.00 6.85 11.57
CA TYR A 72 -7.85 7.26 12.37
C TYR A 72 -7.24 8.59 11.90
N GLY A 73 -7.83 9.24 10.89
CA GLY A 73 -7.46 10.58 10.44
C GLY A 73 -6.07 10.68 9.81
N GLU A 74 -5.57 9.62 9.19
CA GLU A 74 -4.26 9.65 8.54
C GLU A 74 -4.27 10.60 7.33
N THR A 75 -3.47 11.66 7.43
CA THR A 75 -3.33 12.68 6.39
C THR A 75 -2.16 12.39 5.46
N ILE A 76 -2.12 13.08 4.32
CA ILE A 76 -0.97 13.05 3.39
C ILE A 76 0.36 13.32 4.10
N ALA A 77 0.38 14.27 5.05
CA ALA A 77 1.58 14.63 5.79
C ALA A 77 2.05 13.51 6.73
N ILE A 78 1.12 12.88 7.46
CA ILE A 78 1.41 11.72 8.32
C ILE A 78 1.96 10.57 7.47
N LEU A 79 1.31 10.31 6.34
CA LEU A 79 1.68 9.20 5.46
C LEU A 79 3.03 9.40 4.78
N LYS A 80 3.37 10.64 4.41
CA LYS A 80 4.71 10.98 3.93
C LYS A 80 5.77 10.58 4.95
N GLU A 81 5.58 10.95 6.22
CA GLU A 81 6.51 10.61 7.30
C GLU A 81 6.61 9.08 7.50
N LYS A 82 5.47 8.38 7.56
CA LYS A 82 5.44 6.91 7.71
C LYS A 82 6.20 6.20 6.59
N VAL A 83 6.01 6.62 5.34
CA VAL A 83 6.71 6.04 4.17
C VAL A 83 8.22 6.23 4.31
N GLN A 84 8.68 7.43 4.69
CA GLN A 84 10.10 7.72 4.88
C GLN A 84 10.71 6.87 5.99
N LEU A 85 10.00 6.73 7.13
CA LEU A 85 10.46 5.91 8.25
C LEU A 85 10.47 4.41 7.91
N ALA A 86 9.46 3.92 7.20
CA ALA A 86 9.40 2.54 6.73
C ALA A 86 10.59 2.20 5.81
N LEU A 87 10.85 3.05 4.81
CA LEU A 87 11.98 2.89 3.90
C LEU A 87 13.32 2.96 4.64
N ALA A 88 13.47 3.89 5.59
CA ALA A 88 14.68 4.01 6.41
C ALA A 88 14.91 2.78 7.31
N ALA A 89 13.85 2.09 7.73
CA ALA A 89 13.91 0.83 8.47
C ALA A 89 14.12 -0.40 7.56
N GLY A 90 14.22 -0.22 6.24
CA GLY A 90 14.39 -1.31 5.27
C GLY A 90 13.10 -2.06 4.94
N LEU A 91 11.94 -1.53 5.30
CA LEU A 91 10.64 -2.08 4.91
C LEU A 91 10.23 -1.58 3.53
N THR A 92 9.50 -2.41 2.79
CA THR A 92 8.83 -2.08 1.53
C THR A 92 7.39 -1.61 1.83
N PRO A 93 7.07 -0.32 1.62
CA PRO A 93 5.71 0.16 1.79
C PRO A 93 4.77 -0.40 0.71
N ILE A 94 3.61 -0.89 1.14
CA ILE A 94 2.43 -1.10 0.30
C ILE A 94 1.54 0.11 0.53
N PHE A 95 1.63 1.09 -0.36
CA PHE A 95 0.99 2.38 -0.22
C PHE A 95 -0.40 2.37 -0.86
N CYS A 96 -1.42 2.48 -0.01
CA CYS A 96 -2.81 2.47 -0.42
C CYS A 96 -3.29 3.87 -0.84
N ILE A 97 -3.98 3.91 -1.98
CA ILE A 97 -4.60 5.11 -2.55
C ILE A 97 -5.97 4.76 -3.14
N GLY A 98 -6.85 5.75 -3.20
CA GLY A 98 -8.17 5.60 -3.78
C GLY A 98 -9.11 6.72 -3.38
N GLU A 99 -10.16 6.85 -4.16
CA GLU A 99 -11.22 7.85 -4.00
C GLU A 99 -12.46 7.27 -3.30
N VAL A 100 -13.22 8.12 -2.63
CA VAL A 100 -14.55 7.79 -2.10
C VAL A 100 -15.64 7.85 -3.18
N LEU A 101 -16.84 7.37 -2.88
CA LEU A 101 -17.92 7.27 -3.88
C LEU A 101 -18.28 8.65 -4.45
N GLU A 102 -18.37 9.65 -3.58
CA GLU A 102 -18.73 11.02 -3.93
C GLU A 102 -17.71 11.64 -4.89
N GLU A 103 -16.42 11.33 -4.70
CA GLU A 103 -15.35 11.78 -5.58
C GLU A 103 -15.41 11.08 -6.94
N ARG A 104 -15.72 9.78 -6.98
CA ARG A 104 -15.92 9.04 -8.24
C ARG A 104 -17.12 9.56 -9.01
N GLU A 105 -18.25 9.79 -8.33
CA GLU A 105 -19.47 10.34 -8.95
C GLU A 105 -19.26 11.77 -9.46
N ALA A 106 -18.35 12.52 -8.83
CA ALA A 106 -17.92 13.85 -9.29
C ALA A 106 -16.80 13.81 -10.36
N ASN A 107 -16.38 12.63 -10.84
CA ASN A 107 -15.28 12.44 -11.78
C ASN A 107 -13.92 12.98 -11.30
N LYS A 108 -13.68 12.95 -9.98
CA LYS A 108 -12.45 13.44 -9.34
C LYS A 108 -11.40 12.37 -9.06
N GLN A 109 -11.66 11.10 -9.41
CA GLN A 109 -10.77 9.98 -9.08
C GLN A 109 -9.29 10.23 -9.45
N ASN A 110 -9.05 10.83 -10.62
CA ASN A 110 -7.69 11.12 -11.10
C ASN A 110 -7.03 12.25 -10.28
N GLU A 111 -7.79 13.28 -9.92
CA GLU A 111 -7.32 14.38 -9.06
C GLU A 111 -6.89 13.85 -7.70
N ILE A 112 -7.75 13.06 -7.06
CA ILE A 112 -7.53 12.47 -5.73
C ILE A 112 -6.34 11.53 -5.74
N VAL A 113 -6.27 10.61 -6.71
CA VAL A 113 -5.14 9.69 -6.86
C VAL A 113 -3.82 10.46 -7.04
N ARG A 114 -3.82 11.50 -7.88
CA ARG A 114 -2.62 12.32 -8.11
C ARG A 114 -2.22 13.08 -6.86
N GLU A 115 -3.17 13.63 -6.11
CA GLU A 115 -2.90 14.33 -4.85
C GLU A 115 -2.25 13.39 -3.83
N GLN A 116 -2.83 12.21 -3.63
CA GLN A 116 -2.31 11.21 -2.68
C GLN A 116 -0.89 10.74 -3.04
N LEU A 117 -0.63 10.47 -4.33
CA LEU A 117 0.71 10.10 -4.81
C LEU A 117 1.71 11.24 -4.66
N SER A 118 1.34 12.44 -5.12
CA SER A 118 2.27 13.57 -5.16
C SER A 118 2.59 14.11 -3.76
N GLY A 119 1.60 14.17 -2.89
CA GLY A 119 1.76 14.68 -1.54
C GLY A 119 2.55 13.75 -0.62
N SER A 120 2.39 12.43 -0.78
CA SER A 120 3.04 11.45 0.10
C SER A 120 4.32 10.84 -0.47
N LEU A 121 4.44 10.66 -1.79
CA LEU A 121 5.53 9.88 -2.39
C LEU A 121 6.49 10.69 -3.26
N PHE A 122 6.04 11.75 -3.94
CA PHE A 122 6.87 12.41 -4.97
C PHE A 122 8.00 13.30 -4.45
N GLY A 123 8.16 13.37 -3.12
CA GLY A 123 9.35 13.91 -2.47
C GLY A 123 10.50 12.90 -2.35
N LEU A 124 10.26 11.62 -2.67
CA LEU A 124 11.28 10.57 -2.60
C LEU A 124 12.23 10.61 -3.78
N SER A 125 13.44 10.09 -3.55
CA SER A 125 14.37 9.78 -4.63
C SER A 125 13.79 8.69 -5.54
N ALA A 126 14.24 8.65 -6.79
CA ALA A 126 13.91 7.57 -7.73
C ALA A 126 14.20 6.17 -7.15
N ALA A 127 15.34 6.03 -6.46
CA ALA A 127 15.78 4.78 -5.84
C ALA A 127 14.94 4.35 -4.63
N ASP A 128 14.32 5.30 -3.93
CA ASP A 128 13.42 4.99 -2.82
C ASP A 128 12.00 4.72 -3.30
N PHE A 129 11.53 5.47 -4.30
CA PHE A 129 10.23 5.22 -4.93
C PHE A 129 10.17 3.82 -5.57
N SER A 130 11.26 3.34 -6.18
CA SER A 130 11.30 2.00 -6.79
C SER A 130 11.13 0.85 -5.80
N LYS A 131 11.20 1.10 -4.49
CA LYS A 131 10.95 0.12 -3.43
C LYS A 131 9.49 0.10 -2.97
N ILE A 132 8.60 0.89 -3.59
CA ILE A 132 7.20 1.03 -3.16
C ILE A 132 6.29 0.18 -4.05
N ILE A 133 5.33 -0.49 -3.41
CA ILE A 133 4.18 -1.11 -4.06
C ILE A 133 2.99 -0.16 -3.91
N ILE A 134 2.27 0.11 -5.00
CA ILE A 134 1.04 0.90 -4.96
C ILE A 134 -0.15 -0.06 -4.90
N ALA A 135 -1.09 0.19 -3.99
CA ALA A 135 -2.37 -0.52 -3.95
C ALA A 135 -3.49 0.48 -4.23
N TYR A 136 -4.12 0.37 -5.40
CA TYR A 136 -5.32 1.12 -5.73
C TYR A 136 -6.56 0.42 -5.17
N GLU A 137 -7.22 1.09 -4.22
CA GLU A 137 -8.39 0.61 -3.52
C GLU A 137 -9.52 1.66 -3.61
N PRO A 138 -10.40 1.59 -4.62
CA PRO A 138 -11.57 2.46 -4.65
C PRO A 138 -12.38 2.23 -3.38
N VAL A 139 -12.49 3.25 -2.51
CA VAL A 139 -13.03 3.09 -1.16
C VAL A 139 -14.47 2.61 -1.20
N TRP A 140 -15.22 3.05 -2.22
CA TRP A 140 -16.59 2.65 -2.49
C TRP A 140 -16.75 1.15 -2.86
N ALA A 141 -15.66 0.46 -3.19
CA ALA A 141 -15.63 -0.97 -3.48
C ALA A 141 -15.17 -1.84 -2.29
N ILE A 142 -14.87 -1.27 -1.13
CA ILE A 142 -14.38 -2.01 0.04
C ILE A 142 -15.55 -2.43 0.92
N GLY A 143 -15.77 -3.75 1.05
CA GLY A 143 -16.78 -4.32 1.95
C GLY A 143 -18.24 -4.03 1.58
N THR A 144 -18.51 -3.28 0.50
CA THR A 144 -19.86 -2.90 0.06
C THR A 144 -20.54 -3.94 -0.83
N GLY A 145 -19.79 -4.94 -1.31
CA GLY A 145 -20.25 -5.90 -2.31
C GLY A 145 -20.37 -5.33 -3.72
N LYS A 146 -20.15 -4.01 -3.91
CA LYS A 146 -19.91 -3.41 -5.21
C LYS A 146 -18.43 -3.57 -5.55
N THR A 147 -18.13 -4.17 -6.70
CA THR A 147 -16.76 -4.32 -7.18
C THR A 147 -16.58 -3.41 -8.38
N ALA A 148 -15.42 -2.75 -8.48
CA ALA A 148 -15.09 -2.04 -9.72
C ALA A 148 -14.97 -3.06 -10.85
N THR A 149 -15.44 -2.71 -12.04
CA THR A 149 -15.19 -3.55 -13.21
C THR A 149 -13.68 -3.60 -13.50
N SER A 150 -13.19 -4.67 -14.13
CA SER A 150 -11.78 -4.76 -14.53
C SER A 150 -11.35 -3.58 -15.44
N ALA A 151 -12.27 -3.07 -16.26
CA ALA A 151 -12.05 -1.86 -17.05
C ALA A 151 -11.84 -0.60 -16.20
N GLN A 152 -12.61 -0.40 -15.12
CA GLN A 152 -12.43 0.71 -14.19
C GLN A 152 -11.12 0.59 -13.38
N ALA A 153 -10.76 -0.62 -12.97
CA ALA A 153 -9.48 -0.86 -12.32
C ALA A 153 -8.31 -0.54 -13.27
N GLN A 154 -8.39 -1.02 -14.51
CA GLN A 154 -7.38 -0.76 -15.54
C GLN A 154 -7.27 0.72 -15.93
N GLU A 155 -8.39 1.44 -16.01
CA GLU A 155 -8.42 2.90 -16.23
C GLU A 155 -7.49 3.62 -15.24
N ILE A 156 -7.66 3.32 -13.95
CA ILE A 156 -6.91 3.99 -12.89
C ILE A 156 -5.49 3.46 -12.77
N HIS A 157 -5.25 2.16 -12.99
CA HIS A 157 -3.88 1.63 -13.06
C HIS A 157 -3.06 2.29 -14.17
N ALA A 158 -3.67 2.49 -15.36
CA ALA A 158 -3.03 3.20 -16.46
C ALA A 158 -2.74 4.66 -16.10
N TYR A 159 -3.68 5.34 -15.44
CA TYR A 159 -3.49 6.72 -14.97
C TYR A 159 -2.38 6.82 -13.91
N ILE A 160 -2.39 5.98 -12.86
CA ILE A 160 -1.33 5.92 -11.86
C ILE A 160 0.03 5.76 -12.55
N ARG A 161 0.12 4.82 -13.48
CA ARG A 161 1.36 4.57 -14.22
C ARG A 161 1.80 5.79 -15.01
N SER A 162 0.89 6.51 -15.70
CA SER A 162 1.26 7.74 -16.42
C SER A 162 1.77 8.83 -15.49
N VAL A 163 1.16 8.99 -14.31
CA VAL A 163 1.62 9.96 -13.30
C VAL A 163 3.03 9.60 -12.80
N ILE A 164 3.34 8.31 -12.65
CA ILE A 164 4.70 7.86 -12.29
C ILE A 164 5.68 8.12 -13.44
N VAL A 165 5.30 7.87 -14.69
CA VAL A 165 6.13 8.19 -15.87
C VAL A 165 6.50 9.67 -15.88
N ASP A 166 5.52 10.56 -15.67
CA ASP A 166 5.75 12.00 -15.67
C ASP A 166 6.76 12.44 -14.60
N LYS A 167 6.76 11.79 -13.44
CA LYS A 167 7.60 12.16 -12.30
C LYS A 167 8.97 11.49 -12.29
N TYR A 168 9.01 10.20 -12.58
CA TYR A 168 10.17 9.33 -12.34
C TYR A 168 10.67 8.65 -13.62
N GLY A 169 9.98 8.82 -14.75
CA GLY A 169 10.34 8.22 -16.03
C GLY A 169 9.78 6.82 -16.23
N LYS A 170 9.85 6.36 -17.48
CA LYS A 170 9.21 5.12 -17.94
C LYS A 170 9.74 3.88 -17.23
N GLU A 171 11.05 3.78 -17.03
CA GLU A 171 11.68 2.60 -16.42
C GLU A 171 11.17 2.34 -15.01
N ILE A 172 11.06 3.39 -14.18
CA ILE A 172 10.52 3.26 -12.82
C ILE A 172 9.05 2.90 -12.88
N ALA A 173 8.28 3.59 -13.72
CA ALA A 173 6.86 3.33 -13.88
C ALA A 173 6.56 1.90 -14.34
N ASP A 174 7.33 1.33 -15.27
CA ASP A 174 7.15 -0.05 -15.75
C ASP A 174 7.43 -1.07 -14.64
N ASN A 175 8.42 -0.81 -13.79
CA ASN A 175 8.83 -1.70 -12.70
C ASN A 175 8.02 -1.53 -11.41
N THR A 176 7.21 -0.47 -11.26
CA THR A 176 6.33 -0.31 -10.10
C THR A 176 5.14 -1.28 -10.18
N SER A 177 5.00 -2.11 -9.15
CA SER A 177 3.81 -2.93 -8.92
C SER A 177 2.63 -2.05 -8.52
N ILE A 178 1.52 -2.16 -9.28
CA ILE A 178 0.24 -1.49 -8.99
C ILE A 178 -0.81 -2.58 -8.81
N LEU A 179 -1.25 -2.78 -7.57
CA LEU A 179 -2.21 -3.79 -7.16
C LEU A 179 -3.62 -3.21 -7.08
N TYR A 180 -4.62 -4.06 -7.26
CA TYR A 180 -6.02 -3.72 -7.03
C TYR A 180 -6.50 -4.26 -5.67
N GLY A 181 -7.16 -3.42 -4.87
CA GLY A 181 -7.57 -3.70 -3.48
C GLY A 181 -9.08 -3.75 -3.19
N GLY A 182 -9.97 -3.65 -4.18
CA GLY A 182 -11.42 -3.55 -3.94
C GLY A 182 -12.20 -4.86 -4.09
N SER A 183 -12.76 -5.44 -3.01
CA SER A 183 -13.65 -6.63 -3.07
C SER A 183 -13.18 -7.77 -4.01
N CYS A 184 -11.87 -8.01 -4.05
CA CYS A 184 -11.28 -9.10 -4.82
C CYS A 184 -11.66 -10.46 -4.21
N LYS A 185 -12.08 -11.40 -5.06
CA LYS A 185 -12.54 -12.75 -4.70
C LYS A 185 -11.83 -13.77 -5.59
N PRO A 186 -11.69 -15.03 -5.15
CA PRO A 186 -11.14 -16.09 -6.00
C PRO A 186 -11.85 -16.22 -7.36
N SER A 187 -13.13 -15.88 -7.43
CA SER A 187 -13.94 -15.96 -8.65
C SER A 187 -13.69 -14.84 -9.66
N ASN A 188 -13.21 -13.66 -9.24
CA ASN A 188 -12.99 -12.50 -10.14
C ASN A 188 -11.52 -12.12 -10.29
N ALA A 189 -10.61 -12.68 -9.49
CA ALA A 189 -9.18 -12.32 -9.51
C ALA A 189 -8.46 -12.56 -10.84
N LYS A 190 -9.03 -13.35 -11.75
CA LYS A 190 -8.47 -13.64 -13.08
C LYS A 190 -8.82 -12.57 -14.14
N GLU A 191 -9.88 -11.81 -13.91
CA GLU A 191 -10.38 -10.76 -14.80
C GLU A 191 -9.43 -9.55 -14.85
#